data_AF-A0A850HKF8-F1
#
_entry.id   AF-A0A850HKF8-F1
#
_cell.length_a   1.000
_cell.length_b   1.000
_cell.length_c   1.000
_cell.angle_alpha   90.00
_cell.angle_beta   90.00
_cell.angle_gamma   90.00
#
_symmetry.space_group_name_H-M   'P 1'
#
loop_
_entity.id
_entity.type
_entity.pdbx_description
1 polymer ?
#
loop_
_entity_poly.entity_id
_entity_poly.type
_entity_poly.pdbx_seq_one_letter_code
_entity_poly.pdbx_strand_id
1 'polypeptide(L)'
;MKITSQEDVEKALKSIGFYRLRGYSFQLYDNAAKKYVSGTKFEDIIKLYQFDQELSALVFPMISKIEVALRVRLVEALLIHGEPLVLQDSSIFREKKRYWQNMATVASEIARSILI
;
A
#
# COMPACT_ATOMS: atom_id res chain seq x y z
N MET A 1 18.54 2.90 -21.67
CA MET A 1 17.68 1.71 -21.61
C MET A 1 17.73 1.03 -22.96
N LYS A 2 17.90 -0.30 -23.00
CA LYS A 2 17.80 -1.10 -24.21
C LYS A 2 16.38 -1.64 -24.36
N ILE A 3 15.87 -1.63 -25.59
CA ILE A 3 14.57 -2.19 -25.95
C ILE A 3 14.84 -3.37 -26.87
N THR A 4 14.42 -4.57 -26.47
CA THR A 4 14.60 -5.78 -27.27
C THR A 4 13.47 -5.96 -28.28
N SER A 5 12.24 -5.55 -27.91
CA SER A 5 11.03 -5.65 -28.72
C SER A 5 10.15 -4.42 -28.51
N GLN A 6 9.84 -3.70 -29.59
CA GLN A 6 8.99 -2.50 -29.52
C GLN A 6 7.52 -2.85 -29.29
N GLU A 7 7.06 -3.97 -29.84
CA GLU A 7 5.68 -4.46 -29.68
C GLU A 7 5.37 -4.79 -28.21
N ASP A 8 6.29 -5.48 -27.54
CA ASP A 8 6.13 -5.83 -26.12
C ASP A 8 6.10 -4.58 -25.23
N VAL A 9 6.91 -3.58 -25.55
CA VAL A 9 6.90 -2.28 -24.87
C VAL A 9 5.54 -1.61 -25.01
N GLU A 10 5.01 -1.53 -26.24
CA GLU A 10 3.70 -0.91 -26.47
C GLU A 10 2.57 -1.65 -25.75
N LYS A 11 2.59 -2.98 -25.78
CA LYS A 11 1.61 -3.82 -25.09
C LYS A 11 1.68 -3.61 -23.57
N ALA A 12 2.88 -3.58 -23.00
CA ALA A 12 3.09 -3.33 -21.58
C ALA A 12 2.64 -1.91 -21.17
N LEU A 13 2.95 -0.90 -21.99
CA LEU A 13 2.52 0.47 -21.71
C LEU A 13 0.99 0.64 -21.79
N LYS A 14 0.33 -0.04 -22.74
CA LYS A 14 -1.14 -0.02 -22.86
C LYS A 14 -1.83 -0.77 -21.72
N SER A 15 -1.25 -1.87 -21.24
CA SER A 15 -1.87 -2.71 -20.20
C SER A 15 -1.54 -2.28 -18.77
N ILE A 16 -0.29 -1.90 -18.49
CA ILE A 16 0.19 -1.56 -17.14
C ILE A 16 0.17 -0.05 -16.90
N GLY A 17 0.40 0.74 -17.96
CA GLY A 17 0.49 2.19 -17.89
C GLY A 17 1.90 2.70 -17.61
N PHE A 18 2.27 3.79 -18.29
CA PHE A 18 3.59 4.43 -18.15
C PHE A 18 3.89 4.88 -16.72
N TYR A 19 2.92 5.51 -16.04
CA TYR A 19 3.13 6.05 -14.70
C TYR A 19 3.46 4.94 -13.68
N ARG A 20 2.78 3.80 -13.79
CA ARG A 20 3.03 2.64 -12.93
C ARG A 20 4.42 2.05 -13.18
N LEU A 21 4.77 1.81 -14.44
CA LEU A 21 6.09 1.31 -14.82
C LEU A 21 7.23 2.28 -14.45
N ARG A 22 6.98 3.60 -14.51
CA ARG A 22 7.93 4.61 -14.07
C ARG A 22 8.27 4.52 -12.58
N GLY A 23 7.33 4.06 -11.74
CA GLY A 23 7.62 3.80 -10.32
C GLY A 23 8.71 2.74 -10.14
N TYR A 24 8.61 1.64 -10.89
CA TYR A 24 9.59 0.53 -10.85
C TYR A 24 10.91 0.87 -11.55
N SER A 25 10.92 1.90 -12.39
CA SER A 25 12.12 2.33 -13.11
C SER A 25 13.01 3.27 -12.28
N PHE A 26 12.52 3.79 -11.15
CA PHE A 26 13.22 4.77 -10.31
C PHE A 26 14.61 4.30 -9.85
N GLN A 27 14.74 3.05 -9.40
CA GLN A 27 16.01 2.50 -8.93
C GLN A 27 17.01 2.23 -10.07
N LEU A 28 16.51 2.15 -11.30
CA LEU A 28 17.29 1.89 -12.52
C LEU A 28 17.60 3.17 -13.29
N TYR A 29 17.17 4.32 -12.76
CA TYR A 29 17.31 5.64 -13.37
C TYR A 29 18.17 6.57 -12.52
N ASP A 30 19.28 7.02 -13.08
CA ASP A 30 20.12 8.03 -12.47
C ASP A 30 19.48 9.42 -12.72
N ASN A 31 18.94 10.00 -11.64
CA ASN A 31 18.32 11.33 -11.69
C ASN A 31 19.33 12.46 -11.88
N ALA A 32 20.59 12.30 -11.43
CA ALA A 32 21.63 13.31 -11.62
C ALA A 32 22.08 13.35 -13.09
N ALA A 33 22.31 12.16 -13.67
CA ALA A 33 22.68 12.03 -15.08
C ALA A 33 21.48 12.13 -16.04
N LYS A 34 20.25 12.12 -15.53
CA LYS A 34 18.98 12.05 -16.28
C LYS A 34 18.97 10.91 -17.31
N LYS A 35 19.52 9.76 -16.93
CA LYS A 35 19.67 8.59 -17.81
C LYS A 35 19.43 7.31 -17.03
N TYR A 36 18.92 6.31 -17.75
CA TYR A 36 18.93 4.95 -17.22
C TYR A 36 20.37 4.46 -17.02
N VAL A 37 20.58 3.73 -15.93
CA VAL A 37 21.86 3.05 -15.66
C VAL A 37 22.26 2.22 -16.90
N SER A 38 23.56 2.19 -17.18
CA SER A 38 24.08 1.49 -18.35
C SER A 38 23.70 0.00 -18.28
N GLY A 39 23.22 -0.54 -19.41
CA GLY A 39 22.80 -1.94 -19.49
C GLY A 39 21.35 -2.23 -19.09
N THR A 40 20.64 -1.30 -18.43
CA THR A 40 19.22 -1.47 -18.09
C THR A 40 18.40 -1.77 -19.33
N LYS A 41 17.62 -2.85 -19.29
CA LYS A 41 16.65 -3.20 -20.33
C LYS A 41 15.23 -2.92 -19.86
N PHE A 42 14.31 -2.72 -20.80
CA PHE A 42 12.90 -2.55 -20.45
C PHE A 42 12.34 -3.79 -19.72
N GLU A 43 12.81 -4.98 -20.09
CA GLU A 43 12.35 -6.23 -19.45
C GLU A 43 12.73 -6.29 -17.96
N ASP A 44 13.78 -5.59 -17.52
CA ASP A 44 14.16 -5.53 -16.11
C ASP A 44 13.10 -4.77 -15.28
N ILE A 45 12.54 -3.69 -15.85
CA ILE A 45 11.45 -2.92 -15.22
C ILE A 45 10.18 -3.79 -15.14
N ILE A 46 9.88 -4.54 -16.20
CA ILE A 46 8.73 -5.46 -16.22
C ILE A 46 8.87 -6.56 -15.18
N LYS A 47 10.06 -7.15 -15.05
CA LYS A 47 10.33 -8.18 -14.03
C LYS A 47 10.15 -7.65 -12.61
N LEU A 48 10.61 -6.42 -12.33
CA LEU A 48 10.39 -5.79 -11.02
C LEU A 48 8.90 -5.58 -10.74
N TYR A 49 8.14 -5.13 -11.74
CA TYR A 49 6.69 -4.99 -11.63
C TYR A 49 5.99 -6.34 -11.38
N GLN A 50 6.35 -7.39 -12.14
CA GLN A 50 5.79 -8.72 -11.99
C GLN A 50 6.11 -9.33 -10.62
N PHE A 51 7.36 -9.18 -10.17
CA PHE A 51 7.77 -9.62 -8.85
C PHE A 51 6.93 -8.96 -7.74
N ASP A 52 6.73 -7.64 -7.80
CA ASP A 52 5.89 -6.91 -6.84
C ASP A 52 4.43 -7.38 -6.86
N GLN A 53 3.89 -7.66 -8.05
CA GLN A 53 2.55 -8.24 -8.17
C GLN A 53 2.43 -9.62 -7.53
N GLU A 54 3.39 -10.51 -7.78
CA GLU A 54 3.42 -11.85 -7.21
C GLU A 54 3.62 -11.82 -5.69
N LEU A 55 4.53 -10.98 -5.22
CA LEU A 55 4.76 -10.77 -3.78
C LEU A 55 3.49 -10.25 -3.10
N SER A 56 2.84 -9.25 -3.70
CA SER A 56 1.56 -8.72 -3.22
C SER A 56 0.49 -9.80 -3.15
N ALA A 57 0.36 -10.63 -4.19
CA ALA A 57 -0.61 -11.72 -4.24
C ALA A 57 -0.39 -12.77 -3.14
N LEU A 58 0.85 -12.96 -2.67
CA LEU A 58 1.17 -13.86 -1.56
C LEU A 58 0.94 -13.19 -0.19
N VAL A 59 1.31 -11.91 -0.06
CA VAL A 59 1.32 -11.20 1.22
C VAL A 59 -0.07 -10.71 1.63
N PHE A 60 -0.83 -10.11 0.70
CA PHE A 60 -2.13 -9.52 1.04
C PHE A 60 -3.12 -10.53 1.66
N PRO A 61 -3.30 -11.75 1.13
CA PRO A 61 -4.19 -12.73 1.76
C PRO A 61 -3.79 -13.10 3.19
N MET A 62 -2.49 -13.11 3.49
CA MET A 62 -1.99 -13.40 4.84
C MET A 62 -2.24 -12.23 5.79
N ILE A 63 -2.02 -10.99 5.32
CA ILE A 63 -2.36 -9.78 6.07
C ILE A 63 -3.86 -9.73 6.35
N SER A 64 -4.72 -10.06 5.37
CA SER A 64 -6.17 -10.08 5.57
C SER A 64 -6.62 -11.06 6.66
N LYS A 65 -5.97 -12.23 6.79
CA LYS A 65 -6.26 -13.16 7.90
C LYS A 65 -5.89 -12.57 9.25
N ILE A 66 -4.74 -11.91 9.34
CA ILE A 66 -4.27 -11.25 10.57
C ILE A 66 -5.22 -10.11 10.94
N GLU A 67 -5.63 -9.29 9.96
CA GLU A 67 -6.57 -8.19 10.14
C GLU A 67 -7.91 -8.67 10.72
N VAL A 68 -8.50 -9.72 10.15
CA VAL A 68 -9.76 -10.29 10.64
C VAL A 68 -9.60 -10.80 12.07
N ALA A 69 -8.54 -11.55 12.36
CA ALA A 69 -8.28 -12.07 13.70
C ALA A 69 -8.10 -10.92 14.72
N LEU A 70 -7.32 -9.90 14.37
CA LEU A 70 -7.09 -8.75 15.23
C LEU A 70 -8.38 -7.96 15.49
N ARG A 71 -9.22 -7.75 14.45
CA ARG A 71 -10.53 -7.08 14.59
C ARG A 71 -11.42 -7.81 15.58
N VAL A 72 -11.53 -9.14 15.46
CA VAL A 72 -12.34 -9.95 16.37
C VAL A 72 -11.84 -9.81 17.80
N ARG A 73 -10.53 -9.96 18.04
CA ARG A 73 -9.95 -9.81 19.39
C ARG A 73 -10.15 -8.43 19.99
N LEU A 74 -10.04 -7.38 19.18
CA LEU A 74 -10.28 -6.01 19.62
C LEU A 74 -11.75 -5.80 20.03
N VAL A 75 -12.68 -6.28 19.20
CA VAL A 75 -14.12 -6.18 19.49
C VAL A 75 -14.48 -6.98 20.73
N GLU A 76 -14.01 -8.22 20.86
CA GLU A 76 -14.21 -9.06 22.05
C GLU A 76 -13.72 -8.37 23.32
N ALA A 77 -12.53 -7.75 23.29
CA ALA A 77 -11.97 -7.04 24.44
C ALA A 77 -12.80 -5.83 24.87
N LEU A 78 -13.51 -5.19 23.94
CA LEU A 78 -14.31 -3.98 24.20
C LEU A 78 -15.78 -4.30 24.50
N LEU A 79 -16.30 -5.43 24.02
CA LEU A 79 -17.68 -5.87 24.26
C LEU A 79 -18.02 -6.06 25.73
N ILE A 80 -17.02 -6.19 26.61
CA ILE A 80 -17.21 -6.21 28.07
C ILE A 80 -17.97 -4.97 28.59
N HIS A 81 -17.95 -3.87 27.84
CA HIS A 81 -18.65 -2.63 28.19
C HIS A 81 -20.10 -2.59 27.70
N GLY A 82 -20.57 -3.60 26.94
CA GLY A 82 -21.97 -3.73 26.51
C GLY A 82 -22.43 -2.72 25.45
N GLU A 83 -21.54 -1.83 25.00
CA GLU A 83 -21.86 -0.73 24.09
C GLU A 83 -21.27 -0.95 22.67
N PRO A 84 -22.09 -0.95 21.60
CA PRO A 84 -21.58 -1.13 20.23
C PRO A 84 -20.65 0.00 19.76
N LEU A 85 -20.81 1.21 20.30
CA LEU A 85 -20.01 2.40 19.98
C LEU A 85 -18.97 2.72 21.07
N VAL A 86 -18.57 1.71 21.84
CA VAL A 86 -17.57 1.79 22.91
C VAL A 86 -16.28 2.53 22.50
N LEU A 87 -15.85 2.41 21.24
CA LEU A 87 -14.69 3.15 20.70
C LEU A 87 -14.87 4.68 20.66
N GLN A 88 -16.10 5.20 20.70
CA GLN A 88 -16.39 6.64 20.72
C GLN A 88 -16.56 7.19 22.13
N ASP A 89 -16.74 6.31 23.12
CA ASP A 89 -16.84 6.73 24.51
C ASP A 89 -15.44 6.93 25.08
N SER A 90 -15.04 8.19 25.23
CA SER A 90 -13.76 8.50 25.86
C SER A 90 -13.67 7.99 27.29
N SER A 91 -14.79 7.81 28.01
CA SER A 91 -14.86 7.55 29.46
C SER A 91 -14.16 6.26 29.88
N ILE A 92 -14.24 5.22 29.05
CA ILE A 92 -13.68 3.87 29.30
C ILE A 92 -12.16 3.81 29.19
N PHE A 93 -11.55 4.75 28.44
CA PHE A 93 -10.12 4.73 28.18
C PHE A 93 -9.36 5.41 29.31
N ARG A 94 -8.38 4.70 29.87
CA ARG A 94 -7.53 5.22 30.96
C ARG A 94 -6.68 6.42 30.53
N GLU A 95 -6.04 6.33 29.36
CA GLU A 95 -5.19 7.39 28.83
C GLU A 95 -5.93 8.29 27.83
N LYS A 96 -6.60 9.34 28.34
CA LYS A 96 -7.39 10.27 27.51
C LYS A 96 -6.58 10.92 26.39
N LYS A 97 -5.31 11.27 26.64
CA LYS A 97 -4.43 11.87 25.63
C LYS A 97 -4.27 10.96 24.41
N ARG A 98 -3.98 9.68 24.63
CA ARG A 98 -3.83 8.69 23.55
C ARG A 98 -5.14 8.45 22.81
N TYR A 99 -6.26 8.40 23.54
CA TYR A 99 -7.59 8.27 22.93
C TYR A 99 -7.84 9.37 21.89
N TRP A 100 -7.68 10.64 22.28
CA TRP A 100 -7.91 11.77 21.38
C TRP A 100 -6.92 11.80 20.21
N GLN A 101 -5.65 11.44 20.45
CA GLN A 101 -4.66 11.31 19.38
C GLN A 101 -5.07 10.24 18.36
N ASN A 102 -5.43 9.04 18.83
CA ASN A 102 -5.87 7.94 17.97
C ASN A 102 -7.12 8.31 17.18
N MET A 103 -8.11 8.93 17.82
CA MET A 103 -9.33 9.37 17.14
C MET A 103 -9.07 10.44 16.08
N ALA A 104 -8.16 11.38 16.35
CA ALA A 104 -7.75 12.37 15.36
C ALA A 104 -7.02 11.72 14.16
N THR A 105 -6.15 10.74 14.42
CA THR A 105 -5.49 9.96 13.36
C THR A 105 -6.53 9.21 12.52
N VAL A 106 -7.47 8.50 13.13
CA VAL A 106 -8.53 7.78 12.42
C VAL A 106 -9.35 8.73 11.54
N ALA A 107 -9.76 9.88 12.07
CA ALA A 107 -10.49 10.88 11.31
C ALA A 107 -9.69 11.41 10.10
N SER A 108 -8.38 11.65 10.28
CA SER A 108 -7.49 12.08 9.20
C SER A 108 -7.34 11.03 8.10
N GLU A 109 -7.22 9.75 8.45
CA GLU A 109 -7.11 8.65 7.49
C GLU A 109 -8.42 8.43 6.71
N ILE A 110 -9.58 8.58 7.37
CA ILE A 110 -10.90 8.54 6.71
C ILE A 110 -11.00 9.68 5.70
N ALA A 111 -10.66 10.91 6.10
CA ALA A 111 -10.69 12.06 5.22
C ALA A 111 -9.77 11.88 4.01
N ARG A 112 -8.56 11.34 4.21
CA ARG A 112 -7.62 11.03 3.13
C ARG A 112 -8.20 10.02 2.14
N SER A 113 -8.84 8.97 2.64
CA SER A 113 -9.36 7.87 1.81
C SER A 113 -10.61 8.25 1.00
N ILE A 114 -11.33 9.30 1.39
CA ILE A 114 -12.51 9.83 0.67
C ILE A 114 -12.10 10.86 -0.41
N LEU A 115 -10.93 11.48 -0.27
CA LEU A 115 -10.42 12.52 -1.18
C LEU A 115 -9.55 11.97 -2.32
N ILE A 116 -9.39 10.64 -2.41
CA ILE A 116 -8.70 9.92 -3.49
C ILE A 116 -9.74 9.12 -4.26
#